data_AF-A0A7R9MC71-F1
#
_entry.id   AF-A0A7R9MC71-F1
#
_cell.length_a   1.000
_cell.length_b   1.000
_cell.length_c   1.000
_cell.angle_alpha   90.00
_cell.angle_beta   90.00
_cell.angle_gamma   90.00
#
_symmetry.space_group_name_H-M   'P 1'
#
loop_
_entity.id
_entity.type
_entity.pdbx_description
1 polymer ?
#
loop_
_entity_poly.entity_id
_entity_poly.type
_entity_poly.pdbx_seq_one_letter_code
_entity_poly.pdbx_strand_id
1 'polypeptide(L)'
;MGAYLCIAQNGVPPSVSRRIVLQVHFPPMIWIPNQLIGATIGGEVTLDCNTEAFPLSLNYWTKDDNYMIVSSDKFKTSNSEKSYKVHMKLTIKNIDSSDFGTYRCYAKNSLGSTQGSIRLYEIHYSNAKEPSTARIQSMNVYNMLYMFGYNQVKQKKNIKTSDTLEGEEDYSNASNTSNSVKRGNHQKLITNKQIQQMLTQIEKRSQ
;
A
#
# COMPACT_ATOMS: atom_id res chain seq x y z
N MET A 1 -8.56 16.89 17.33
CA MET A 1 -9.65 17.47 18.14
C MET A 1 -9.25 17.44 19.57
N GLY A 2 -9.60 18.45 20.35
CA GLY A 2 -9.18 18.51 21.74
C GLY A 2 -9.89 19.61 22.49
N ALA A 3 -9.82 19.51 23.81
CA ALA A 3 -10.23 20.59 24.69
C ALA A 3 -9.02 21.38 25.13
N TYR A 4 -9.10 22.68 24.93
CA TYR A 4 -8.15 23.67 25.40
C TYR A 4 -8.74 24.36 26.62
N LEU A 5 -7.88 24.84 27.52
CA LEU A 5 -8.28 25.58 28.70
C LEU A 5 -7.66 26.97 28.63
N CYS A 6 -8.51 28.00 28.50
CA CYS A 6 -8.08 29.38 28.64
C CYS A 6 -8.08 29.71 30.14
N ILE A 7 -6.96 30.17 30.68
CA ILE A 7 -6.82 30.54 32.10
C ILE A 7 -6.47 32.02 32.16
N ALA A 8 -7.22 32.79 32.96
CA ALA A 8 -6.93 34.18 33.25
C ALA A 8 -6.56 34.33 34.73
N GLN A 9 -5.42 34.99 34.98
CA GLN A 9 -4.88 35.25 36.31
C GLN A 9 -4.25 36.64 36.35
N ASN A 10 -4.39 37.32 37.49
CA ASN A 10 -3.80 38.64 37.74
C ASN A 10 -2.97 38.66 39.04
N GLY A 11 -2.59 37.49 39.56
CA GLY A 11 -1.84 37.36 40.82
C GLY A 11 -2.70 37.41 42.08
N VAL A 12 -4.01 37.65 41.97
CA VAL A 12 -4.95 37.61 43.10
C VAL A 12 -5.83 36.36 42.97
N PRO A 13 -5.78 35.42 43.94
CA PRO A 13 -6.62 34.22 43.89
C PRO A 13 -8.13 34.52 44.05
N PRO A 14 -9.01 33.73 43.43
CA PRO A 14 -8.73 32.59 42.55
C PRO A 14 -8.60 32.99 41.06
N SER A 15 -7.72 32.30 40.33
CA SER A 15 -7.70 32.39 38.87
C SER A 15 -8.97 31.76 38.27
N VAL A 16 -9.41 32.29 37.13
CA VAL A 16 -10.57 31.77 36.40
C VAL A 16 -10.13 31.03 35.15
N SER A 17 -10.92 30.05 34.71
CA SER A 17 -10.63 29.33 33.48
C SER A 17 -11.87 28.94 32.69
N ARG A 18 -11.71 28.80 31.38
CA ARG A 18 -12.76 28.41 30.44
C ARG A 18 -12.27 27.30 29.50
N ARG A 19 -13.00 26.18 29.49
CA ARG A 19 -12.76 25.07 28.56
C ARG A 19 -13.35 25.38 27.18
N ILE A 20 -12.52 25.32 26.15
CA ILE A 20 -12.85 25.57 24.75
C ILE A 20 -12.61 24.26 23.98
N VAL A 21 -13.62 23.77 23.25
CA VAL A 21 -13.48 22.53 22.45
C VAL A 21 -13.19 22.92 21.00
N LEU A 22 -12.01 22.51 20.51
CA LEU A 22 -11.64 22.68 19.11
C LEU A 22 -11.94 21.40 18.32
N GLN A 23 -12.86 21.53 17.38
CA GLN A 23 -13.28 20.46 16.48
C GLN A 23 -12.77 20.73 15.07
N VAL A 24 -12.26 19.69 14.40
CA VAL A 24 -11.68 19.80 13.06
C VAL A 24 -12.48 18.90 12.13
N HIS A 25 -13.01 19.47 11.05
CA HIS A 25 -13.76 18.70 10.05
C HIS A 25 -12.84 18.34 8.89
N PHE A 26 -12.98 17.13 8.37
CA PHE A 26 -12.19 16.61 7.26
C PHE A 26 -12.97 15.53 6.49
N PRO A 27 -12.75 15.40 5.18
CA PRO A 27 -13.40 14.35 4.39
C PRO A 27 -12.91 12.96 4.81
N PRO A 28 -13.65 11.89 4.49
CA PRO A 28 -13.28 10.55 4.89
C PRO A 28 -11.99 10.09 4.22
N MET A 29 -11.14 9.38 4.96
CA MET A 29 -9.96 8.70 4.48
C MET A 29 -10.08 7.21 4.80
N ILE A 30 -9.70 6.33 3.87
CA ILE A 30 -9.76 4.88 4.04
C ILE A 30 -8.36 4.29 4.00
N TRP A 31 -8.07 3.37 4.92
CA TRP A 31 -6.90 2.48 4.85
C TRP A 31 -7.33 1.01 4.97
N ILE A 32 -6.80 0.20 4.06
CA ILE A 32 -7.08 -1.23 3.97
C ILE A 32 -5.78 -1.98 4.28
N PRO A 33 -5.75 -2.82 5.33
CA PRO A 33 -4.57 -3.63 5.65
C PRO A 33 -4.23 -4.63 4.54
N ASN A 34 -5.23 -5.31 3.99
CA ASN A 34 -5.07 -6.36 2.97
C ASN A 34 -5.96 -6.06 1.75
N GLN A 35 -5.36 -5.59 0.66
CA GLN A 35 -6.09 -5.28 -0.58
C GLN A 35 -6.32 -6.49 -1.48
N LEU A 36 -5.61 -7.59 -1.24
CA LEU A 36 -5.69 -8.83 -1.99
C LEU A 36 -5.79 -9.99 -1.00
N ILE A 37 -6.91 -10.72 -1.05
CA ILE A 37 -7.21 -11.79 -0.10
C ILE A 37 -7.61 -13.02 -0.89
N GLY A 38 -7.00 -14.16 -0.57
CA GLY A 38 -7.32 -15.44 -1.18
C GLY A 38 -8.21 -16.27 -0.25
N ALA A 39 -9.16 -16.99 -0.83
CA ALA A 39 -10.04 -17.89 -0.08
C ALA A 39 -10.38 -19.14 -0.91
N THR A 40 -10.80 -20.20 -0.23
CA THR A 40 -11.24 -21.45 -0.86
C THR A 40 -12.77 -21.52 -0.90
N ILE A 41 -13.32 -22.21 -1.89
CA ILE A 41 -14.74 -22.54 -1.96
C ILE A 41 -15.17 -23.29 -0.68
N GLY A 42 -16.35 -22.97 -0.17
CA GLY A 42 -16.92 -23.46 1.09
C GLY A 42 -16.33 -22.81 2.35
N GLY A 43 -15.25 -22.03 2.22
CA GLY A 43 -14.59 -21.35 3.33
C GLY A 43 -15.32 -20.10 3.84
N GLU A 44 -14.69 -19.43 4.80
CA GLU A 44 -15.11 -18.13 5.33
C GLU A 44 -13.92 -17.16 5.29
N VAL A 45 -14.18 -15.91 4.91
CA VAL A 45 -13.17 -14.85 4.86
C VAL A 45 -13.73 -13.57 5.46
N THR A 46 -12.87 -12.77 6.09
CA THR A 46 -13.24 -11.43 6.57
C THR A 46 -12.40 -10.37 5.88
N LEU A 47 -13.07 -9.38 5.29
CA LEU A 47 -12.45 -8.20 4.71
C LEU A 47 -12.49 -7.07 5.75
N ASP A 48 -11.36 -6.41 5.96
CA ASP A 48 -11.22 -5.32 6.92
C ASP A 48 -10.93 -4.00 6.20
N CYS A 49 -11.63 -2.94 6.58
CA CYS A 49 -11.43 -1.59 6.08
C CYS A 49 -11.55 -0.61 7.23
N ASN A 50 -10.65 0.35 7.30
CA ASN A 50 -10.67 1.35 8.36
C ASN A 50 -10.85 2.74 7.77
N THR A 51 -11.63 3.56 8.44
CA THR A 51 -12.03 4.89 7.99
C THR A 51 -11.75 5.92 9.08
N GLU A 52 -11.26 7.08 8.67
CA GLU A 52 -11.11 8.26 9.51
C GLU A 52 -11.91 9.40 8.89
N ALA A 53 -12.88 9.94 9.61
CA ALA A 53 -13.74 11.01 9.11
C ALA A 53 -14.30 11.85 10.26
N PHE A 54 -14.45 13.15 10.02
CA PHE A 54 -15.25 13.98 10.90
C PHE A 54 -15.97 15.12 10.14
N PRO A 55 -17.30 15.28 10.28
CA PRO A 55 -18.24 14.47 11.06
C PRO A 55 -18.23 12.99 10.64
N LEU A 56 -18.72 12.10 11.52
CA LEU A 56 -18.74 10.66 11.27
C LEU A 56 -19.33 10.35 9.89
N SER A 57 -18.73 9.40 9.19
CA SER A 57 -19.16 8.99 7.85
C SER A 57 -20.22 7.90 7.90
N LEU A 58 -21.09 7.89 6.88
CA LEU A 58 -21.84 6.70 6.49
C LEU A 58 -20.88 5.71 5.84
N ASN A 59 -20.89 4.47 6.33
CA ASN A 59 -19.94 3.43 5.94
C ASN A 59 -20.69 2.17 5.46
N TYR A 60 -20.42 1.72 4.24
CA TYR A 60 -21.08 0.54 3.66
C TYR A 60 -20.17 -0.22 2.69
N TRP A 61 -20.51 -1.47 2.44
CA TRP A 61 -19.83 -2.33 1.48
C TRP A 61 -20.62 -2.43 0.19
N THR A 62 -19.90 -2.60 -0.91
CA THR A 62 -20.47 -2.95 -2.22
C THR A 62 -19.65 -4.05 -2.85
N LYS A 63 -20.28 -4.74 -3.80
CA LYS A 63 -19.62 -5.73 -4.66
C LYS A 63 -19.89 -5.38 -6.13
N ASP A 64 -18.89 -5.60 -6.98
CA ASP A 64 -19.00 -5.50 -8.44
C ASP A 64 -19.59 -4.16 -8.92
N ASP A 65 -20.71 -4.16 -9.66
CA ASP A 65 -21.40 -2.98 -10.24
C ASP A 65 -22.07 -2.05 -9.20
N ASN A 66 -21.41 -1.84 -8.06
CA ASN A 66 -21.85 -1.01 -6.94
C ASN A 66 -23.15 -1.46 -6.25
N TYR A 67 -23.49 -2.75 -6.31
CA TYR A 67 -24.57 -3.30 -5.49
C TYR A 67 -24.18 -3.25 -4.01
N MET A 68 -25.00 -2.57 -3.21
CA MET A 68 -24.81 -2.47 -1.77
C MET A 68 -25.00 -3.84 -1.11
N ILE A 69 -24.03 -4.24 -0.29
CA ILE A 69 -24.10 -5.47 0.47
C ILE A 69 -24.88 -5.21 1.75
N VAL A 70 -25.94 -5.99 1.94
CA VAL A 70 -26.77 -5.98 3.15
C VAL A 70 -26.45 -7.22 3.99
N SER A 71 -26.48 -7.06 5.31
CA SER A 71 -26.26 -8.16 6.23
C SER A 71 -27.30 -9.28 6.01
N SER A 72 -26.84 -10.50 5.84
CA SER A 72 -27.59 -11.72 5.54
C SER A 72 -26.87 -12.92 6.16
N ASP A 73 -27.30 -14.16 5.89
CA ASP A 73 -26.56 -15.34 6.37
C ASP A 73 -25.24 -15.55 5.64
N LYS A 74 -25.18 -15.15 4.37
CA LYS A 74 -23.96 -15.15 3.55
C LYS A 74 -22.99 -14.05 3.97
N PHE A 75 -23.49 -12.82 4.12
CA PHE A 75 -22.70 -11.63 4.38
C PHE A 75 -22.98 -11.09 5.78
N LYS A 76 -21.99 -11.09 6.69
CA LYS A 76 -22.11 -10.44 8.00
C LYS A 76 -21.28 -9.17 8.01
N THR A 77 -21.94 -8.03 8.13
CA THR A 77 -21.29 -6.70 8.22
C THR A 77 -21.23 -6.25 9.67
N SER A 78 -20.11 -5.67 10.10
CA SER A 78 -20.01 -5.01 11.40
C SER A 78 -19.17 -3.74 11.30
N ASN A 79 -19.59 -2.69 12.00
CA ASN A 79 -18.88 -1.42 12.09
C ASN A 79 -18.59 -1.13 13.57
N SER A 80 -17.34 -0.87 13.91
CA SER A 80 -16.93 -0.45 15.26
C SER A 80 -16.45 0.99 15.20
N GLU A 81 -17.14 1.87 15.93
CA GLU A 81 -16.84 3.31 15.94
C GLU A 81 -16.07 3.70 17.20
N LYS A 82 -15.01 4.49 17.02
CA LYS A 82 -14.22 5.06 18.11
C LYS A 82 -13.77 6.48 17.75
N SER A 83 -14.43 7.48 18.34
CA SER A 83 -14.17 8.90 18.07
C SER A 83 -14.40 9.25 16.59
N TYR A 84 -13.36 9.61 15.83
CA TYR A 84 -13.42 9.90 14.39
C TYR A 84 -13.02 8.70 13.53
N LYS A 85 -12.78 7.52 14.15
CA LYS A 85 -12.37 6.30 13.47
C LYS A 85 -13.52 5.29 13.39
N VAL A 86 -13.63 4.59 12.28
CA VAL A 86 -14.56 3.49 12.08
C VAL A 86 -13.80 2.29 11.52
N HIS A 87 -13.96 1.14 12.14
CA HIS A 87 -13.45 -0.14 11.63
C HIS A 87 -14.62 -0.94 11.06
N MET A 88 -14.61 -1.12 9.75
CA MET A 88 -15.61 -1.87 8.98
C MET A 88 -15.10 -3.29 8.73
N LYS A 89 -15.95 -4.27 8.98
CA LYS A 89 -15.70 -5.67 8.64
C LYS A 89 -16.82 -6.24 7.79
N LEU A 90 -16.45 -7.02 6.79
CA LEU A 90 -17.35 -7.84 6.01
C LEU A 90 -16.88 -9.29 6.05
N THR A 91 -17.65 -10.13 6.72
CA THR A 91 -17.42 -11.58 6.75
C THR A 91 -18.30 -12.25 5.70
N ILE A 92 -17.69 -13.01 4.80
CA ILE A 92 -18.35 -13.75 3.72
C ILE A 92 -18.24 -15.24 4.07
N LYS A 93 -19.39 -15.89 4.24
CA LYS A 93 -19.49 -17.31 4.66
C LYS A 93 -19.79 -18.22 3.48
N ASN A 94 -19.42 -19.49 3.59
CA ASN A 94 -19.71 -20.53 2.59
C ASN A 94 -19.37 -20.07 1.16
N ILE A 95 -18.15 -19.59 0.95
CA ILE A 95 -17.72 -18.92 -0.28
C ILE A 95 -18.00 -19.79 -1.51
N ASP A 96 -18.57 -19.21 -2.55
CA ASP A 96 -18.82 -19.86 -3.84
C ASP A 96 -18.08 -19.13 -4.97
N SER A 97 -18.09 -19.71 -6.17
CA SER A 97 -17.38 -19.14 -7.33
C SER A 97 -17.88 -17.76 -7.73
N SER A 98 -19.13 -17.41 -7.39
CA SER A 98 -19.71 -16.11 -7.71
C SER A 98 -19.24 -15.03 -6.74
N ASP A 99 -18.80 -15.36 -5.52
CA ASP A 99 -18.32 -14.39 -4.53
C ASP A 99 -16.96 -13.79 -4.89
N PHE A 100 -16.12 -14.50 -5.63
CA PHE A 100 -14.83 -13.96 -6.04
C PHE A 100 -15.03 -12.72 -6.91
N GLY A 101 -14.23 -11.69 -6.67
CA GLY A 101 -14.45 -10.39 -7.30
C GLY A 101 -13.85 -9.24 -6.53
N THR A 102 -14.32 -8.04 -6.85
CA THR A 102 -13.86 -6.80 -6.20
C THR A 102 -14.92 -6.27 -5.25
N TYR A 103 -14.57 -6.24 -3.97
CA TYR A 103 -15.36 -5.63 -2.91
C TYR A 103 -14.87 -4.20 -2.68
N ARG A 104 -15.79 -3.28 -2.41
CA ARG A 104 -15.43 -1.90 -2.07
C ARG A 104 -16.06 -1.47 -0.77
N CYS A 105 -15.26 -0.94 0.15
CA CYS A 105 -15.76 -0.19 1.29
C CYS A 105 -15.90 1.28 0.89
N TYR A 106 -17.06 1.87 1.17
CA TYR A 106 -17.37 3.26 0.92
C TYR A 106 -17.53 4.00 2.23
N ALA A 107 -17.04 5.24 2.27
CA ALA A 107 -17.22 6.17 3.37
C ALA A 107 -17.65 7.54 2.84
N LYS A 108 -18.72 8.11 3.40
CA LYS A 108 -19.24 9.42 2.99
C LYS A 108 -19.63 10.28 4.19
N ASN A 109 -19.15 11.52 4.26
CA ASN A 109 -19.62 12.54 5.21
C ASN A 109 -20.02 13.82 4.47
N SER A 110 -20.31 14.89 5.22
CA SER A 110 -20.73 16.19 4.65
C SER A 110 -19.65 16.90 3.83
N LEU A 111 -18.37 16.50 3.96
CA LEU A 111 -17.24 17.12 3.25
C LEU A 111 -16.81 16.32 2.01
N GLY A 112 -17.27 15.08 1.85
CA GLY A 112 -16.96 14.27 0.68
C GLY A 112 -17.15 12.77 0.89
N SER A 113 -16.62 12.01 -0.04
CA SER A 113 -16.66 10.55 -0.02
C SER A 113 -15.35 9.96 -0.52
N THR A 114 -15.02 8.78 -0.01
CA THR A 114 -13.89 7.99 -0.49
C THR A 114 -14.28 6.51 -0.51
N GLN A 115 -13.51 5.71 -1.26
CA GLN A 115 -13.71 4.27 -1.34
C GLN A 115 -12.36 3.54 -1.36
N GLY A 116 -12.33 2.34 -0.81
CA GLY A 116 -11.21 1.41 -0.93
C GLY A 116 -11.65 0.14 -1.63
N SER A 117 -10.76 -0.49 -2.41
CA SER A 117 -11.05 -1.73 -3.15
C SER A 117 -10.24 -2.90 -2.59
N ILE A 118 -10.90 -4.05 -2.45
CA ILE A 118 -10.34 -5.32 -1.97
C ILE A 118 -10.67 -6.40 -2.99
N ARG A 119 -9.66 -7.09 -3.50
CA ARG A 119 -9.84 -8.20 -4.45
C ARG A 119 -9.83 -9.53 -3.69
N LEU A 120 -10.94 -10.26 -3.81
CA LEU A 120 -11.07 -11.63 -3.32
C LEU A 120 -10.83 -12.59 -4.50
N TYR A 121 -9.87 -13.51 -4.36
CA TYR A 121 -9.54 -14.50 -5.39
C TYR A 121 -9.58 -15.92 -4.86
N GLU A 122 -9.83 -16.88 -5.75
CA GLU A 122 -9.88 -18.28 -5.41
C GLU A 122 -8.48 -18.85 -5.22
N ILE A 123 -8.26 -19.57 -4.12
CA ILE A 123 -7.08 -20.40 -3.92
C ILE A 123 -7.45 -21.83 -4.27
N HIS A 124 -6.78 -22.39 -5.28
CA HIS A 124 -6.83 -23.82 -5.56
C HIS A 124 -5.64 -24.50 -4.88
N TYR A 125 -5.90 -25.47 -4.01
CA TYR A 125 -4.87 -26.41 -3.62
C TYR A 125 -4.65 -27.37 -4.80
N SER A 126 -3.59 -27.17 -5.56
CA SER A 126 -3.11 -28.27 -6.39
C SER A 126 -2.73 -29.39 -5.43
N ASN A 127 -3.46 -30.50 -5.46
CA ASN A 127 -2.89 -31.78 -5.07
C ASN A 127 -1.71 -31.96 -6.02
N ALA A 128 -0.50 -31.58 -5.59
CA ALA A 128 0.69 -32.06 -6.22
C ALA A 128 0.55 -33.58 -6.16
N LYS A 129 0.22 -34.19 -7.31
CA LYS A 129 0.36 -35.64 -7.45
C LYS A 129 1.75 -35.93 -6.92
N GLU A 130 1.84 -36.81 -5.91
CA GLU A 130 3.11 -37.42 -5.53
C GLU A 130 3.87 -37.70 -6.83
N PRO A 131 5.17 -37.38 -6.92
CA PRO A 131 5.93 -37.69 -8.12
C PRO A 131 5.69 -39.17 -8.41
N SER A 132 4.91 -39.46 -9.45
CA SER A 132 4.71 -40.82 -9.90
C SER A 132 6.11 -41.35 -10.08
N THR A 133 6.44 -42.41 -9.37
CA THR A 133 7.71 -43.12 -9.49
C THR A 133 7.89 -43.47 -10.96
N ALA A 134 8.51 -42.55 -11.71
CA ALA A 134 9.03 -42.84 -13.02
C ALA A 134 10.00 -43.96 -12.77
N ARG A 135 9.69 -45.15 -13.31
CA ARG A 135 10.63 -46.26 -13.37
C ARG A 135 11.97 -45.68 -13.80
N ILE A 136 12.91 -45.59 -12.85
CA ILE A 136 14.31 -45.40 -13.20
C ILE A 136 14.65 -46.70 -13.91
N GLN A 137 14.58 -46.70 -15.25
CA GLN A 137 15.32 -47.68 -16.01
C GLN A 137 16.78 -47.41 -15.66
N SER A 138 17.37 -48.30 -14.88
CA SER A 138 18.76 -48.24 -14.46
C SER A 138 19.63 -48.06 -15.69
N MET A 139 20.12 -46.84 -15.92
CA MET A 139 21.21 -46.62 -16.88
C MET A 139 22.43 -47.38 -16.36
N ASN A 140 22.97 -48.28 -17.19
CA ASN A 140 24.20 -48.99 -16.89
C ASN A 140 25.31 -47.99 -16.55
N VAL A 141 26.01 -48.20 -15.44
CA VAL A 141 27.13 -47.36 -14.95
C VAL A 141 28.21 -47.17 -16.01
N TYR A 142 28.33 -48.12 -16.95
CA TYR A 142 29.20 -48.04 -18.12
C TYR A 142 28.91 -46.83 -19.03
N ASN A 143 27.64 -46.44 -19.19
CA ASN A 143 27.24 -45.26 -19.97
C ASN A 143 27.48 -43.94 -19.22
N MET A 144 27.55 -43.96 -17.89
CA MET A 144 27.86 -42.77 -17.10
C MET A 144 29.36 -42.44 -17.19
N LEU A 145 30.23 -43.45 -17.17
CA LEU A 145 31.69 -43.28 -17.32
C LEU A 145 32.10 -42.77 -18.71
N TYR A 146 31.35 -43.12 -19.76
CA TYR A 146 31.66 -42.65 -21.13
C TYR A 146 31.35 -41.17 -21.37
N MET A 147 30.39 -40.58 -20.64
CA MET A 147 30.00 -39.18 -20.83
C MET A 147 30.93 -38.18 -20.10
N PHE A 148 31.62 -38.61 -19.05
CA PHE A 148 32.61 -37.78 -18.32
C PHE A 148 34.03 -37.85 -18.92
N GLY A 149 34.25 -38.69 -19.95
CA GLY A 149 35.59 -39.00 -20.49
C GLY A 149 36.03 -38.26 -21.77
N TYR A 150 35.18 -37.42 -22.39
CA TYR A 150 35.54 -36.70 -23.61
C TYR A 150 35.14 -35.22 -23.53
N ASN A 151 36.02 -34.37 -22.99
CA ASN A 151 36.25 -32.97 -23.40
C ASN A 151 37.31 -32.26 -22.51
N GLN A 152 38.54 -32.77 -22.50
CA GLN A 152 39.70 -32.05 -21.95
C GLN A 152 40.94 -32.21 -22.85
N VAL A 153 40.83 -31.97 -24.16
CA VAL A 153 42.00 -31.67 -24.99
C VAL A 153 41.62 -30.69 -26.10
N LYS A 154 42.38 -29.57 -26.18
CA LYS A 154 42.25 -28.37 -27.05
C LYS A 154 41.37 -27.28 -26.40
N GLN A 155 41.87 -26.16 -25.86
CA GLN A 155 43.02 -25.36 -26.27
C GLN A 155 43.58 -24.58 -25.06
N LYS A 156 44.85 -24.83 -24.69
CA LYS A 156 45.71 -23.86 -24.01
C LYS A 156 47.16 -24.19 -24.33
N LYS A 157 47.70 -23.59 -25.38
CA LYS A 157 49.12 -23.29 -25.58
C LYS A 157 49.22 -22.11 -26.52
N ASN A 158 49.59 -20.95 -25.98
CA ASN A 158 50.72 -20.16 -26.47
C ASN A 158 50.97 -18.98 -25.51
N ILE A 159 51.88 -19.22 -24.56
CA ILE A 159 52.68 -18.17 -23.93
C ILE A 159 54.14 -18.52 -24.25
N LYS A 160 54.75 -17.69 -25.09
CA LYS A 160 56.17 -17.32 -25.22
C LYS A 160 56.10 -15.92 -25.88
N THR A 161 56.82 -14.87 -25.50
CA THR A 161 58.17 -14.75 -24.92
C THR A 161 58.38 -13.30 -24.42
N SER A 162 59.26 -13.14 -23.42
CA SER A 162 60.28 -12.08 -23.19
C SER A 162 59.97 -10.56 -23.31
N ASP A 163 60.23 -9.90 -22.18
CA ASP A 163 61.10 -8.72 -21.97
C ASP A 163 60.77 -7.29 -22.44
N THR A 164 60.97 -6.39 -21.46
CA THR A 164 61.51 -5.00 -21.51
C THR A 164 60.62 -3.78 -21.83
N LEU A 165 60.60 -2.90 -20.81
CA LEU A 165 60.79 -1.42 -20.78
C LEU A 165 59.71 -0.43 -21.25
N GLU A 166 59.58 0.62 -20.40
CA GLU A 166 59.09 2.00 -20.62
C GLU A 166 57.61 2.14 -21.04
N GLY A 167 56.78 3.07 -20.55
CA GLY A 167 56.92 4.48 -20.17
C GLY A 167 55.71 5.22 -20.79
N GLU A 168 55.26 6.32 -20.18
CA GLU A 168 54.30 7.34 -20.71
C GLU A 168 52.80 6.98 -20.75
N GLU A 169 51.93 7.67 -19.99
CA GLU A 169 51.28 8.97 -20.27
C GLU A 169 50.45 8.95 -21.58
N ASP A 170 49.12 9.14 -21.53
CA ASP A 170 48.52 10.45 -21.80
C ASP A 170 46.95 10.46 -21.85
N TYR A 171 46.45 11.70 -21.78
CA TYR A 171 45.11 12.23 -21.60
C TYR A 171 44.17 12.19 -22.83
N SER A 172 42.86 12.44 -22.56
CA SER A 172 41.88 13.18 -23.40
C SER A 172 41.10 12.42 -24.51
N ASN A 173 39.75 12.36 -24.46
CA ASN A 173 38.73 13.27 -25.05
C ASN A 173 38.16 12.67 -26.36
N ALA A 174 36.88 12.79 -26.80
CA ALA A 174 35.74 13.61 -26.42
C ALA A 174 34.40 13.04 -27.00
N SER A 175 33.30 13.45 -26.35
CA SER A 175 32.05 14.03 -26.89
C SER A 175 31.14 13.29 -27.89
N ASN A 176 29.85 13.12 -27.51
CA ASN A 176 28.64 13.84 -28.02
C ASN A 176 27.35 13.01 -27.77
N THR A 177 26.44 13.36 -26.84
CA THR A 177 25.36 14.40 -26.76
C THR A 177 23.92 13.88 -26.95
N SER A 178 23.08 14.20 -25.94
CA SER A 178 21.61 14.48 -25.98
C SER A 178 20.64 13.31 -26.24
N ASN A 179 19.47 13.14 -25.58
CA ASN A 179 18.56 14.12 -24.97
C ASN A 179 17.73 13.54 -23.81
N SER A 180 17.42 14.43 -22.88
CA SER A 180 16.64 14.30 -21.66
C SER A 180 15.14 14.54 -21.84
N VAL A 181 14.29 13.88 -21.02
CA VAL A 181 12.95 14.38 -20.65
C VAL A 181 12.82 14.34 -19.11
N LYS A 182 12.93 15.51 -18.47
CA LYS A 182 12.63 15.72 -17.04
C LYS A 182 11.19 16.23 -16.90
N ARG A 183 10.34 15.54 -16.13
CA ARG A 183 9.05 16.07 -15.66
C ARG A 183 9.26 16.80 -14.34
N GLY A 184 8.93 18.09 -14.31
CA GLY A 184 9.06 18.94 -13.13
C GLY A 184 7.90 18.78 -12.14
N ASN A 185 8.23 18.67 -10.85
CA ASN A 185 7.32 18.87 -9.74
C ASN A 185 7.26 20.36 -9.41
N HIS A 186 6.12 21.01 -9.63
CA HIS A 186 5.85 22.35 -9.11
C HIS A 186 5.17 22.24 -7.74
N GLN A 187 5.95 22.40 -6.68
CA GLN A 187 5.42 22.68 -5.34
C GLN A 187 5.44 24.21 -5.16
N LYS A 188 4.25 24.85 -5.21
CA LYS A 188 4.13 26.28 -4.98
C LYS A 188 4.34 26.56 -3.49
N LEU A 189 5.48 27.18 -3.14
CA LEU A 189 5.76 27.69 -1.80
C LEU A 189 4.96 28.98 -1.55
N ILE A 190 4.27 29.04 -0.41
CA ILE A 190 3.52 30.22 0.05
C ILE A 190 4.53 31.30 0.43
N THR A 191 4.35 32.51 -0.09
CA THR A 191 5.28 33.64 0.20
C THR A 191 4.93 34.31 1.52
N ASN A 192 5.93 34.88 2.22
CA ASN A 192 5.74 35.60 3.49
C ASN A 192 4.67 36.71 3.41
N LYS A 193 4.45 37.28 2.21
CA LYS A 193 3.41 38.28 1.96
C LYS A 193 1.99 37.71 2.07
N GLN A 194 1.78 36.46 1.68
CA GLN A 194 0.48 35.78 1.81
C GLN A 194 0.19 35.37 3.26
N ILE A 195 1.23 35.03 4.04
CA ILE A 195 1.08 34.73 5.48
C ILE A 195 0.65 35.99 6.25
N GLN A 196 1.29 37.13 5.97
CA GLN A 196 0.95 38.39 6.62
C GLN A 196 -0.48 38.87 6.31
N GLN A 197 -0.96 38.65 5.08
CA GLN A 197 -2.35 38.93 4.70
C GLN A 197 -3.38 38.05 5.42
N MET A 198 -3.03 36.80 5.75
CA MET A 198 -3.93 35.93 6.52
C MET A 198 -3.99 36.34 8.01
N LEU A 199 -2.89 36.82 8.58
CA LEU A 199 -2.85 37.28 9.97
C LEU A 199 -3.65 38.57 10.18
N THR A 200 -3.59 39.53 9.25
CA THR A 200 -4.38 40.77 9.35
C THR A 200 -5.89 40.54 9.21
N GLN A 201 -6.30 39.46 8.54
CA GLN A 201 -7.71 39.07 8.43
C GLN A 201 -8.23 38.39 9.70
N ILE A 202 -7.35 37.82 10.52
CA ILE A 202 -7.70 37.22 11.81
C ILE A 202 -7.90 38.32 12.86
N GLU A 203 -7.06 39.36 12.88
CA GLU A 203 -7.19 40.50 13.82
C GLU A 203 -8.46 41.33 13.56
N LYS A 204 -8.90 41.47 12.30
CA LYS A 204 -10.15 42.18 11.97
C LYS A 204 -11.43 41.43 12.32
N ARG A 205 -11.34 40.14 12.70
CA ARG A 205 -12.50 39.33 13.12
C ARG A 205 -12.63 39.19 14.64
N SER A 206 -11.71 39.79 15.41
CA SER A 206 -11.74 39.78 16.87
C SER A 206 -12.15 41.12 17.50
N GLN A 207 -12.75 42.02 16.71
CA GLN A 207 -13.49 43.21 17.16
C GLN A 207 -14.95 43.05 16.74
#